data_AF-A0A2M9MW49-F1
#
_entry.id   AF-A0A2M9MW49-F1
#
_cell.length_a   1.000
_cell.length_b   1.000
_cell.length_c   1.000
_cell.angle_alpha   90.00
_cell.angle_beta   90.00
_cell.angle_gamma   90.00
#
_symmetry.space_group_name_H-M   'P 1'
#
loop_
_entity.id
_entity.type
_entity.pdbx_description
1 polymer ?
#
loop_
_entity_poly.entity_id
_entity_poly.type
_entity_poly.pdbx_seq_one_letter_code
_entity_poly.pdbx_strand_id
1 'polypeptide(L)'
;MFDVNDPSTNPGEQVESAHPQADEQEQEMRSIYEAFDLQYPEAESEEGDDEDPQDELDDEEADPPIDGENGQPKEPKGLIVKYNGQDVLIPEEELESRARKGLNYDKIEGRAKQYETALDRLARHQGYKDHADLIANLDKIEQEAVQQQQHQFDQLKAHLRQEAEDAGIDPDSMEKYLDNHPLIRQAKDVIQRSEQEQQLRQQEQTQQQLLQGWENLFRKYPQLADQVNPDGGTAPWLTPEMHSRLERGYDPIDAYELVHRDSLVAEERKRTEQSVLRNQRLNKRARVETKTPADLEPEVPQELADAFSMFDLDPSRAKKYSKNFKR
;
A
#
# COMPACT_ATOMS: atom_id res chain seq x y z
N MET A 1 -60.26 67.17 -2.50
CA MET A 1 -59.49 68.35 -2.96
C MET A 1 -58.29 67.82 -3.71
N PHE A 2 -58.08 68.36 -4.92
CA PHE A 2 -56.94 68.23 -5.85
C PHE A 2 -55.59 68.44 -5.14
N ASP A 3 -54.40 68.00 -5.58
CA ASP A 3 -53.76 67.83 -6.90
C ASP A 3 -52.69 66.71 -6.79
N VAL A 4 -52.49 65.79 -7.75
CA VAL A 4 -51.69 65.90 -9.00
C VAL A 4 -50.32 66.58 -8.81
N ASN A 5 -49.26 65.78 -8.69
CA ASN A 5 -48.03 65.99 -9.47
C ASN A 5 -47.12 64.77 -9.39
N ASP A 6 -47.10 64.05 -10.51
CA ASP A 6 -46.01 63.19 -10.94
C ASP A 6 -45.08 64.05 -11.81
N PRO A 7 -43.76 63.96 -11.64
CA PRO A 7 -42.90 64.02 -12.81
C PRO A 7 -41.93 62.84 -12.84
N SER A 8 -42.18 61.96 -13.81
CA SER A 8 -41.19 61.15 -14.49
C SER A 8 -39.89 61.94 -14.73
N THR A 9 -38.79 61.49 -14.13
CA THR A 9 -37.43 61.65 -14.65
C THR A 9 -36.56 60.51 -14.12
N ASN A 10 -36.33 59.52 -14.96
CA ASN A 10 -35.13 58.66 -14.93
C ASN A 10 -34.24 59.22 -16.06
N PRO A 11 -32.90 59.36 -15.95
CA PRO A 11 -32.00 58.22 -15.65
C PRO A 11 -30.75 58.58 -14.81
N GLY A 12 -30.14 57.61 -14.13
CA GLY A 12 -28.80 57.80 -13.58
C GLY A 12 -28.37 56.72 -12.59
N GLU A 13 -27.42 55.90 -13.02
CA GLU A 13 -26.59 54.99 -12.23
C GLU A 13 -26.06 55.64 -10.93
N GLN A 14 -26.23 54.96 -9.80
CA GLN A 14 -25.31 54.98 -8.64
C GLN A 14 -25.41 53.59 -7.98
N VAL A 15 -24.53 52.66 -8.38
CA VAL A 15 -23.29 52.28 -7.67
C VAL A 15 -23.57 51.80 -6.24
N GLU A 16 -23.54 50.47 -6.14
CA GLU A 16 -23.15 49.62 -5.01
C GLU A 16 -22.77 50.32 -3.71
N SER A 17 -23.63 50.12 -2.72
CA SER A 17 -23.20 50.03 -1.32
C SER A 17 -22.32 48.79 -1.14
N ALA A 18 -21.00 49.02 -1.15
CA ALA A 18 -19.98 48.04 -0.75
C ALA A 18 -20.25 47.57 0.68
N HIS A 19 -20.57 46.28 0.84
CA HIS A 19 -20.56 45.58 2.11
C HIS A 19 -19.11 45.09 2.38
N PRO A 20 -18.39 45.61 3.39
CA PRO A 20 -17.01 45.20 3.68
C PRO A 20 -16.86 43.73 4.14
N GLN A 21 -17.96 42.99 4.24
CA GLN A 21 -18.00 41.58 4.63
C GLN A 21 -17.86 40.62 3.42
N ALA A 22 -18.12 41.09 2.20
CA ALA A 22 -17.97 40.28 0.99
C ALA A 22 -16.50 40.17 0.58
N ASP A 23 -15.73 41.27 0.71
CA ASP A 23 -14.33 41.32 0.32
C ASP A 23 -13.42 40.43 1.20
N GLU A 24 -13.72 40.30 2.50
CA GLU A 24 -12.99 39.40 3.40
C GLU A 24 -13.26 37.92 3.06
N GLN A 25 -14.51 37.57 2.73
CA GLN A 25 -14.85 36.21 2.29
C GLN A 25 -14.23 35.85 0.95
N GLU A 26 -14.15 36.80 0.01
CA GLU A 26 -13.49 36.57 -1.27
C GLU A 26 -11.97 36.41 -1.13
N GLN A 27 -11.33 37.16 -0.21
CA GLN A 27 -9.91 36.98 0.07
C GLN A 27 -9.60 35.65 0.77
N GLU A 28 -10.44 35.23 1.72
CA GLU A 28 -10.32 33.90 2.35
C GLU A 28 -10.49 32.79 1.30
N MET A 29 -11.50 32.90 0.42
CA MET A 29 -11.72 31.95 -0.66
C MET A 29 -10.55 31.92 -1.65
N ARG A 30 -10.00 33.07 -2.06
CA ARG A 30 -8.80 33.13 -2.91
C ARG A 30 -7.59 32.45 -2.24
N SER A 31 -7.37 32.67 -0.94
CA SER A 31 -6.27 32.04 -0.20
C SER A 31 -6.41 30.52 -0.08
N ILE A 32 -7.65 30.01 0.02
CA ILE A 32 -7.94 28.58 0.02
C ILE A 32 -7.61 27.99 -1.35
N TYR A 33 -8.05 28.63 -2.44
CA TYR A 33 -7.77 28.16 -3.79
C TYR A 33 -6.26 28.15 -4.11
N GLU A 34 -5.53 29.19 -3.70
CA GLU A 34 -4.07 29.26 -3.80
C GLU A 34 -3.38 28.16 -2.99
N ALA A 35 -3.87 27.87 -1.77
CA ALA A 35 -3.34 26.78 -0.93
C ALA A 35 -3.54 25.38 -1.54
N PHE A 36 -4.52 25.24 -2.44
CA PHE A 36 -4.82 23.99 -3.15
C PHE A 36 -4.32 23.96 -4.60
N ASP A 37 -3.56 24.98 -5.04
CA ASP A 37 -3.07 25.13 -6.41
C ASP A 37 -4.22 25.07 -7.45
N LEU A 38 -5.39 25.55 -7.05
CA LEU A 38 -6.60 25.63 -7.86
C LEU A 38 -6.77 27.07 -8.34
N GLN A 39 -7.04 27.24 -9.63
CA GLN A 39 -7.36 28.56 -10.19
C GLN A 39 -8.72 29.01 -9.67
N TYR A 40 -8.75 30.18 -9.02
CA TYR A 40 -10.00 30.79 -8.58
C TYR A 40 -10.84 31.15 -9.80
N PRO A 41 -12.11 30.73 -9.91
CA PRO A 41 -12.95 31.08 -11.04
C PRO A 41 -13.35 32.55 -10.91
N GLU A 42 -12.53 33.45 -11.44
CA GLU A 42 -12.94 34.85 -11.65
C GLU A 42 -14.04 34.89 -12.70
N ALA A 43 -15.14 35.58 -12.37
CA ALA A 43 -16.23 35.82 -13.30
C ALA A 43 -15.66 36.55 -14.53
N GLU A 44 -15.97 36.00 -15.71
CA GLU A 44 -15.44 36.37 -17.01
C GLU A 44 -15.32 37.89 -17.23
N SER A 45 -14.08 38.36 -17.34
CA SER A 45 -13.73 39.51 -18.16
C SER A 45 -12.70 39.05 -19.20
N GLU A 46 -13.11 39.11 -20.46
CA GLU A 46 -12.30 38.85 -21.65
C GLU A 46 -11.01 39.68 -21.66
N GLU A 47 -9.94 39.07 -22.18
CA GLU A 47 -8.85 39.61 -23.02
C GLU A 47 -7.43 39.21 -22.55
N GLY A 48 -6.73 38.49 -23.44
CA GLY A 48 -5.39 38.91 -23.86
C GLY A 48 -4.16 38.17 -23.30
N ASP A 49 -3.46 37.52 -24.24
CA ASP A 49 -1.99 37.40 -24.41
C ASP A 49 -1.09 36.59 -23.44
N ASP A 50 -0.42 35.63 -24.09
CA ASP A 50 1.01 35.34 -24.11
C ASP A 50 1.78 35.07 -22.80
N GLU A 51 2.42 33.89 -22.69
CA GLU A 51 3.82 33.69 -23.08
C GLU A 51 4.30 32.26 -22.73
N ASP A 52 4.82 31.59 -23.77
CA ASP A 52 5.49 30.29 -23.76
C ASP A 52 6.98 30.50 -23.39
N PRO A 53 7.58 29.76 -22.45
CA PRO A 53 9.03 29.81 -22.26
C PRO A 53 9.71 28.82 -23.21
N GLN A 54 10.49 29.42 -24.13
CA GLN A 54 11.54 28.80 -24.94
C GLN A 54 12.45 27.90 -24.10
N ASP A 55 12.81 26.73 -24.66
CA ASP A 55 14.16 26.19 -24.43
C ASP A 55 14.67 25.46 -25.67
N GLU A 56 15.97 25.61 -25.88
CA GLU A 56 16.68 25.67 -27.15
C GLU A 56 16.90 24.30 -27.83
N LEU A 57 16.72 24.29 -29.15
CA LEU A 57 17.22 23.27 -30.08
C LEU A 57 18.67 23.61 -30.43
N ASP A 58 19.60 22.70 -30.13
CA ASP A 58 20.96 22.72 -30.68
C ASP A 58 21.15 21.44 -31.50
N ASP A 59 21.01 21.59 -32.81
CA ASP A 59 21.33 20.60 -33.85
C ASP A 59 22.77 20.85 -34.31
N GLU A 60 23.70 19.94 -34.01
CA GLU A 60 24.92 19.77 -34.82
C GLU A 60 25.00 18.33 -35.34
N GLU A 61 24.80 18.22 -36.65
CA GLU A 61 25.01 17.05 -37.49
C GLU A 61 26.49 16.61 -37.48
N ALA A 62 26.72 15.30 -37.29
CA ALA A 62 27.92 14.63 -37.80
C ALA A 62 27.56 13.20 -38.26
N ASP A 63 27.60 12.99 -39.57
CA ASP A 63 27.37 11.73 -40.27
C ASP A 63 28.56 10.72 -40.14
N PRO A 64 28.36 9.41 -40.47
CA PRO A 64 29.11 8.25 -39.94
C PRO A 64 30.34 7.84 -40.79
N PRO A 65 31.23 6.91 -40.32
CA PRO A 65 31.24 5.56 -40.91
C PRO A 65 31.88 4.37 -40.11
N ILE A 66 31.33 3.16 -40.38
CA ILE A 66 31.95 1.83 -40.65
C ILE A 66 32.22 0.77 -39.55
N ASP A 67 31.55 -0.38 -39.79
CA ASP A 67 31.73 -1.81 -39.48
C ASP A 67 32.62 -2.34 -38.33
N GLY A 68 31.98 -3.21 -37.54
CA GLY A 68 32.59 -4.33 -36.83
C GLY A 68 31.56 -5.46 -36.66
N GLU A 69 31.67 -6.51 -37.46
CA GLU A 69 30.89 -7.75 -37.37
C GLU A 69 31.11 -8.51 -36.05
N ASN A 70 30.04 -9.20 -35.62
CA ASN A 70 29.95 -10.38 -34.73
C ASN A 70 29.44 -10.17 -33.29
N GLY A 71 28.17 -10.54 -33.10
CA GLY A 71 27.59 -10.93 -31.81
C GLY A 71 26.08 -10.67 -31.76
N GLN A 72 25.27 -11.66 -32.15
CA GLN A 72 23.79 -11.60 -32.11
C GLN A 72 23.29 -10.98 -30.78
N PRO A 73 22.65 -9.80 -30.79
CA PRO A 73 22.05 -9.26 -29.59
C PRO A 73 20.69 -9.92 -29.37
N LYS A 74 20.47 -10.39 -28.14
CA LYS A 74 19.17 -10.85 -27.63
C LYS A 74 18.12 -9.80 -27.97
N GLU A 75 16.98 -10.21 -28.53
CA GLU A 75 15.84 -9.34 -28.76
C GLU A 75 15.53 -8.56 -27.46
N PRO A 76 15.66 -7.22 -27.44
CA PRO A 76 15.30 -6.45 -26.27
C PRO A 76 13.78 -6.55 -26.10
N LYS A 77 13.33 -7.26 -25.07
CA LYS A 77 11.93 -7.23 -24.64
C LYS A 77 11.60 -5.79 -24.26
N GLY A 78 10.70 -5.17 -24.99
CA GLY A 78 10.30 -3.78 -24.81
C GLY A 78 9.08 -3.47 -25.66
N LEU A 79 8.24 -2.56 -25.16
CA LEU A 79 7.04 -2.10 -25.89
C LEU A 79 7.46 -0.89 -26.74
N ILE A 80 7.22 -0.95 -28.05
CA ILE A 80 7.42 0.20 -28.94
C ILE A 80 6.22 1.12 -28.75
N VAL A 81 6.44 2.29 -28.17
CA VAL A 81 5.40 3.31 -27.98
C VAL A 81 5.76 4.53 -28.81
N LYS A 82 4.80 5.02 -29.59
CA LYS A 82 4.95 6.27 -30.34
C LYS A 82 4.87 7.44 -29.39
N TYR A 83 6.00 8.11 -29.17
CA TYR A 83 6.06 9.36 -28.44
C TYR A 83 6.56 10.45 -29.39
N ASN A 84 5.76 11.52 -29.56
CA ASN A 84 6.06 12.63 -30.48
C ASN A 84 6.44 12.21 -31.91
N GLY A 85 5.74 11.20 -32.47
CA GLY A 85 5.92 10.77 -33.86
C GLY A 85 7.14 9.88 -34.12
N GLN A 86 7.96 9.60 -33.10
CA GLN A 86 9.08 8.67 -33.19
C GLN A 86 8.78 7.36 -32.46
N ASP A 87 9.19 6.24 -33.05
CA ASP A 87 9.08 4.91 -32.44
C ASP A 87 10.18 4.75 -31.39
N VAL A 88 9.83 4.90 -30.11
CA VAL A 88 10.78 4.75 -29.00
C VAL A 88 10.58 3.37 -28.36
N LEU A 89 11.66 2.59 -28.32
CA LEU A 89 11.69 1.30 -27.62
C LEU A 89 11.85 1.56 -26.13
N ILE A 90 10.80 1.31 -25.34
CA ILE A 90 10.86 1.41 -23.89
C ILE A 90 11.33 0.04 -23.36
N PRO A 91 12.49 -0.04 -22.68
CA PRO A 91 12.95 -1.28 -22.04
C PRO A 91 11.93 -1.77 -21.02
N GLU A 92 11.76 -3.10 -20.89
CA GLU A 92 10.82 -3.73 -19.94
C GLU A 92 10.99 -3.23 -18.49
N GLU A 93 12.21 -2.83 -18.09
CA GLU A 93 12.53 -2.29 -16.76
C GLU A 93 12.01 -0.86 -16.51
N GLU A 94 11.93 -0.02 -17.55
CA GLU A 94 11.44 1.37 -17.42
C GLU A 94 9.93 1.48 -17.65
N LEU A 95 9.31 0.39 -18.08
CA LEU A 95 7.91 0.33 -18.46
C LEU A 95 6.99 0.59 -17.27
N GLU A 96 7.28 0.00 -16.12
CA GLU A 96 6.51 0.22 -14.89
C GLU A 96 6.62 1.67 -14.39
N SER A 97 7.82 2.26 -14.44
CA SER A 97 8.05 3.64 -14.01
C SER A 97 7.34 4.65 -14.92
N ARG A 98 7.45 4.47 -16.24
CA ARG A 98 6.75 5.33 -17.21
C ARG A 98 5.23 5.11 -17.20
N ALA A 99 4.75 3.89 -16.98
CA ALA A 99 3.33 3.62 -16.79
C ALA A 99 2.81 4.30 -15.51
N ARG A 100 3.59 4.27 -14.41
CA ARG A 100 3.24 4.96 -13.16
C ARG A 100 3.16 6.48 -13.34
N LYS A 101 4.15 7.06 -14.04
CA LYS A 101 4.17 8.49 -14.37
C LYS A 101 3.04 8.88 -15.34
N GLY A 102 2.75 8.03 -16.33
CA GLY A 102 1.67 8.24 -17.31
C GLY A 102 0.26 8.16 -16.70
N LEU A 103 0.10 7.40 -15.61
CA LEU A 103 -1.15 7.28 -14.86
C LEU A 103 -1.22 8.25 -13.65
N ASN A 104 -0.28 9.20 -13.53
CA ASN A 104 -0.21 10.19 -12.44
C ASN A 104 -0.16 9.61 -11.02
N TYR A 105 0.33 8.38 -10.84
CA TYR A 105 0.37 7.75 -9.50
C TYR A 105 1.15 8.56 -8.48
N ASP A 106 2.27 9.19 -8.86
CA ASP A 106 3.09 9.99 -7.96
C ASP A 106 2.32 11.21 -7.39
N LYS A 107 1.49 11.85 -8.21
CA LYS A 107 0.63 12.97 -7.78
C LYS A 107 -0.47 12.50 -6.83
N ILE A 108 -1.06 11.35 -7.12
CA ILE A 108 -2.12 10.75 -6.29
C ILE A 108 -1.55 10.30 -4.95
N GLU A 109 -0.37 9.67 -4.94
CA GLU A 109 0.33 9.26 -3.72
C GLU A 109 0.73 10.47 -2.86
N GLY A 110 1.23 11.54 -3.48
CA GLY A 110 1.53 12.80 -2.80
C GLY A 110 0.30 13.41 -2.13
N ARG A 111 -0.82 13.49 -2.86
CA ARG A 111 -2.11 13.97 -2.31
C ARG A 111 -2.64 13.06 -1.20
N ALA A 112 -2.55 11.74 -1.37
CA ALA A 112 -2.97 10.78 -0.35
C ALA A 112 -2.21 10.98 0.97
N LYS A 113 -0.87 11.12 0.91
CA LYS A 113 -0.05 11.44 2.09
C LYS A 113 -0.44 12.77 2.73
N GLN A 114 -0.75 13.79 1.93
CA GLN A 114 -1.24 15.07 2.48
C GLN A 114 -2.56 14.89 3.23
N TYR A 115 -3.52 14.14 2.66
CA TYR A 115 -4.78 13.85 3.34
C TYR A 115 -4.58 13.04 4.62
N GLU A 116 -3.72 12.02 4.60
CA GLU A 116 -3.37 11.24 5.80
C GLU A 116 -2.83 12.15 6.92
N THR A 117 -1.87 13.03 6.60
CA THR A 117 -1.32 13.96 7.61
C THR A 117 -2.34 14.98 8.12
N ALA A 118 -3.26 15.42 7.27
CA ALA A 118 -4.34 16.32 7.65
C ALA A 118 -5.35 15.62 8.57
N LEU A 119 -5.72 14.38 8.27
CA LEU A 119 -6.58 13.55 9.11
C LEU A 119 -5.93 13.23 10.45
N ASP A 120 -4.63 12.92 10.48
CA ASP A 120 -3.89 12.71 11.72
C ASP A 120 -3.82 13.97 12.57
N ARG A 121 -3.69 15.15 11.95
CA ARG A 121 -3.75 16.43 12.66
C ARG A 121 -5.13 16.66 13.28
N LEU A 122 -6.20 16.37 12.54
CA LEU A 122 -7.57 16.50 13.02
C LEU A 122 -7.87 15.52 14.16
N ALA A 123 -7.41 14.27 14.04
CA ALA A 123 -7.51 13.26 15.09
C ALA A 123 -6.80 13.72 16.37
N ARG A 124 -5.56 14.22 16.25
CA ARG A 124 -4.81 14.77 17.39
C ARG A 124 -5.50 15.97 18.02
N HIS A 125 -6.10 16.85 17.21
CA HIS A 125 -6.87 17.99 17.71
C HIS A 125 -8.09 17.54 18.55
N GLN A 126 -8.72 16.43 18.16
CA GLN A 126 -9.81 15.82 18.91
C GLN A 126 -9.33 14.93 20.08
N GLY A 127 -8.01 14.79 20.28
CA GLY A 127 -7.42 14.02 21.37
C GLY A 127 -7.15 12.54 21.06
N TYR A 128 -7.32 12.10 19.82
CA TYR A 128 -7.01 10.74 19.36
C TYR A 128 -5.55 10.62 18.91
N LYS A 129 -5.03 9.39 18.88
CA LYS A 129 -3.62 9.11 18.56
C LYS A 129 -3.31 9.29 17.06
N ASP A 130 -4.18 8.77 16.22
CA ASP A 130 -4.10 8.74 14.76
C ASP A 130 -5.51 8.76 14.14
N HIS A 131 -5.59 9.00 12.83
CA HIS A 131 -6.88 9.01 12.13
C HIS A 131 -7.61 7.66 12.19
N ALA A 132 -6.88 6.55 12.31
CA ALA A 132 -7.49 5.22 12.42
C ALA A 132 -8.26 5.07 13.75
N ASP A 133 -7.69 5.53 14.86
CA ASP A 133 -8.35 5.56 16.17
C ASP A 133 -9.55 6.52 16.18
N LEU A 134 -9.44 7.67 15.48
CA LEU A 134 -10.58 8.57 15.29
C LEU A 134 -11.74 7.85 14.58
N ILE A 135 -11.48 7.23 13.43
CA ILE A 135 -12.51 6.53 12.64
C ILE A 135 -13.13 5.40 13.45
N ALA A 136 -12.32 4.59 14.12
CA ALA A 136 -12.81 3.48 14.95
C ALA A 136 -13.71 3.95 16.11
N ASN A 137 -13.46 5.14 16.67
CA ASN A 137 -14.32 5.71 17.70
C ASN A 137 -15.57 6.38 17.12
N LEU A 138 -15.47 7.01 15.95
CA LEU A 138 -16.65 7.51 15.22
C LEU A 138 -17.61 6.36 14.91
N ASP A 139 -17.11 5.21 14.42
CA ASP A 139 -17.92 4.03 14.16
C ASP A 139 -18.65 3.55 15.42
N LYS A 140 -18.00 3.57 16.59
CA LYS A 140 -18.65 3.22 17.87
C LYS A 140 -19.74 4.23 18.26
N ILE A 141 -19.43 5.52 18.14
CA ILE A 141 -20.40 6.59 18.46
C ILE A 141 -21.62 6.49 17.54
N GLU A 142 -21.42 6.20 16.26
CA GLU A 142 -22.51 6.00 15.29
C GLU A 142 -23.34 4.77 15.64
N GLN A 143 -22.72 3.65 16.02
CA GLN A 143 -23.44 2.46 16.48
C GLN A 143 -24.25 2.74 17.75
N GLU A 144 -23.66 3.41 18.73
CA GLU A 144 -24.34 3.83 19.95
C GLU A 144 -25.51 4.78 19.66
N ALA A 145 -25.34 5.72 18.73
CA ALA A 145 -26.38 6.65 18.33
C ALA A 145 -27.57 5.92 17.68
N VAL A 146 -27.32 4.95 16.80
CA VAL A 146 -28.39 4.13 16.19
C VAL A 146 -29.11 3.31 17.25
N GLN A 147 -28.39 2.66 18.16
CA GLN A 147 -29.00 1.90 19.26
C GLN A 147 -29.82 2.79 20.20
N GLN A 148 -29.32 3.98 20.53
CA GLN A 148 -30.06 4.94 21.35
C GLN A 148 -31.34 5.40 20.66
N GLN A 149 -31.30 5.69 19.36
CA GLN A 149 -32.50 6.06 18.59
C GLN A 149 -33.53 4.94 18.56
N GLN A 150 -33.10 3.68 18.39
CA GLN A 150 -33.98 2.52 18.47
C GLN A 150 -34.61 2.37 19.84
N HIS A 151 -33.81 2.45 20.90
CA HIS A 151 -34.31 2.35 22.27
C HIS A 151 -35.30 3.46 22.61
N GLN A 152 -35.03 4.71 22.21
CA GLN A 152 -35.96 5.82 22.40
C GLN A 152 -37.27 5.58 21.65
N PHE A 153 -37.19 5.07 20.42
CA PHE A 153 -38.36 4.76 19.62
C PHE A 153 -39.20 3.63 20.24
N ASP A 154 -38.56 2.56 20.71
CA ASP A 154 -39.24 1.44 21.36
C ASP A 154 -39.87 1.85 22.69
N GLN A 155 -39.19 2.69 23.47
CA GLN A 155 -39.74 3.26 24.70
C GLN A 155 -40.96 4.15 24.42
N LEU A 156 -40.90 4.99 23.39
CA LEU A 156 -42.04 5.81 22.97
C LEU A 156 -43.21 4.92 22.53
N LYS A 157 -42.95 3.88 21.74
CA LYS A 157 -43.98 2.92 21.31
C LYS A 157 -44.62 2.21 22.50
N ALA A 158 -43.82 1.78 23.47
CA ALA A 158 -44.30 1.14 24.69
C ALA A 158 -45.14 2.10 25.56
N HIS A 159 -44.69 3.35 25.72
CA HIS A 159 -45.42 4.38 26.46
C HIS A 159 -46.78 4.68 25.81
N LEU A 160 -46.81 4.87 24.49
CA LEU A 160 -48.05 5.11 23.75
C LEU A 160 -49.01 3.92 23.83
N ARG A 161 -48.47 2.69 23.88
CA ARG A 161 -49.29 1.49 24.11
C ARG A 161 -49.92 1.51 25.50
N GLN A 162 -49.15 1.84 26.52
CA GLN A 162 -49.63 1.91 27.89
C GLN A 162 -50.68 3.03 28.07
N GLU A 163 -50.45 4.22 27.51
CA GLU A 163 -51.43 5.31 27.54
C GLU A 163 -52.73 4.94 26.82
N ALA A 164 -52.63 4.20 25.70
CA ALA A 164 -53.79 3.70 24.97
C ALA A 164 -54.56 2.66 25.81
N GLU A 165 -53.88 1.74 26.47
CA GLU A 165 -54.48 0.76 27.38
C GLU A 165 -55.18 1.45 28.56
N ASP A 166 -54.53 2.45 29.18
CA ASP A 166 -55.10 3.24 30.28
C ASP A 166 -56.32 4.08 29.84
N ALA A 167 -56.33 4.53 28.59
CA ALA A 167 -57.47 5.22 27.97
C ALA A 167 -58.60 4.27 27.52
N GLY A 168 -58.43 2.95 27.68
CA GLY A 168 -59.39 1.93 27.26
C GLY A 168 -59.44 1.73 25.74
N ILE A 169 -58.42 2.15 25.01
CA ILE A 169 -58.25 1.90 23.58
C ILE A 169 -57.67 0.50 23.41
N ASP A 170 -58.20 -0.25 22.44
CA ASP A 170 -57.71 -1.59 22.10
C ASP A 170 -56.25 -1.53 21.61
N PRO A 171 -55.28 -2.20 22.28
CA PRO A 171 -53.86 -2.10 21.94
C PRO A 171 -53.54 -2.55 20.50
N ASP A 172 -54.30 -3.50 19.96
CA ASP A 172 -54.12 -3.99 18.58
C ASP A 172 -54.53 -2.93 17.53
N SER A 173 -55.50 -2.09 17.87
CA SER A 173 -55.92 -0.98 17.00
C SER A 173 -54.90 0.16 17.00
N MET A 174 -54.28 0.43 18.16
CA MET A 174 -53.24 1.44 18.32
C MET A 174 -51.95 1.00 17.61
N GLU A 175 -51.57 -0.27 17.69
CA GLU A 175 -50.38 -0.78 17.00
C GLU A 175 -50.51 -0.63 15.48
N LYS A 176 -51.69 -0.94 14.91
CA LYS A 176 -51.98 -0.69 13.49
C LYS A 176 -51.93 0.80 13.13
N TYR A 177 -52.36 1.68 14.01
CA TYR A 177 -52.26 3.12 13.78
C TYR A 177 -50.80 3.59 13.78
N LEU A 178 -50.02 3.18 14.79
CA LEU A 178 -48.60 3.52 14.92
C LEU A 178 -47.78 3.00 13.75
N ASP A 179 -48.04 1.78 13.29
CA ASP A 179 -47.32 1.20 12.15
C ASP A 179 -47.68 1.88 10.82
N ASN A 180 -48.89 2.42 10.68
CA ASN A 180 -49.33 3.13 9.48
C ASN A 180 -49.11 4.65 9.56
N HIS A 181 -48.65 5.18 10.69
CA HIS A 181 -48.44 6.60 10.86
C HIS A 181 -47.25 7.08 10.00
N PRO A 182 -47.43 8.10 9.12
CA PRO A 182 -46.42 8.45 8.13
C PRO A 182 -45.09 8.89 8.76
N LEU A 183 -45.12 9.66 9.85
CA LEU A 183 -43.89 10.08 10.55
C LEU A 183 -43.16 8.90 11.20
N ILE A 184 -43.89 7.93 11.73
CA ILE A 184 -43.30 6.76 12.38
C ILE A 184 -42.65 5.87 11.31
N ARG A 185 -43.31 5.70 10.17
CA ARG A 185 -42.76 4.98 9.03
C ARG A 185 -41.48 5.64 8.51
N GLN A 186 -41.48 6.97 8.34
CA GLN A 186 -40.28 7.71 7.94
C GLN A 186 -39.13 7.53 8.95
N ALA A 187 -39.41 7.60 10.24
CA ALA A 187 -38.41 7.39 11.28
C ALA A 187 -37.83 5.97 11.24
N LYS A 188 -38.69 4.95 11.11
CA LYS A 188 -38.27 3.55 10.92
C LYS A 188 -37.42 3.37 9.67
N ASP A 189 -37.81 3.99 8.55
CA ASP A 189 -37.06 3.92 7.30
C ASP A 189 -35.66 4.53 7.44
N VAL A 190 -35.51 5.63 8.18
CA VAL A 190 -34.20 6.26 8.44
C VAL A 190 -33.31 5.35 9.30
N ILE A 191 -33.85 4.79 10.39
CA ILE A 191 -33.12 3.85 11.25
C ILE A 191 -32.72 2.60 10.44
N GLN A 192 -33.61 2.07 9.62
CA GLN A 192 -33.32 0.88 8.83
C GLN A 192 -32.25 1.16 7.76
N ARG A 193 -32.24 2.36 7.17
CA ARG A 193 -31.18 2.78 6.24
C ARG A 193 -29.82 2.89 6.94
N SER A 194 -29.76 3.49 8.12
CA SER A 194 -28.50 3.60 8.86
C SER A 194 -27.96 2.23 9.27
N GLU A 195 -28.82 1.30 9.69
CA GLU A 195 -28.43 -0.09 9.95
C GLU A 195 -27.88 -0.78 8.69
N GLN A 196 -28.55 -0.63 7.55
CA GLN A 196 -28.09 -1.21 6.28
C GLN A 196 -26.75 -0.64 5.83
N GLU A 197 -26.55 0.67 5.96
CA GLU A 197 -25.28 1.32 5.65
C GLU A 197 -24.16 0.80 6.58
N GLN A 198 -24.43 0.63 7.87
CA GLN A 198 -23.47 0.04 8.81
C GLN A 198 -23.13 -1.41 8.45
N GLN A 199 -24.12 -2.22 8.10
CA GLN A 199 -23.90 -3.61 7.65
C GLN A 199 -23.07 -3.67 6.37
N LEU A 200 -23.34 -2.79 5.40
CA LEU A 200 -22.56 -2.71 4.16
C LEU A 200 -21.11 -2.33 4.46
N ARG A 201 -20.88 -1.29 5.28
CA ARG A 201 -19.52 -0.90 5.68
C ARG A 201 -18.77 -2.02 6.39
N GLN A 202 -19.41 -2.75 7.29
CA GLN A 202 -18.80 -3.92 7.94
C GLN A 202 -18.45 -5.03 6.93
N GLN A 203 -19.33 -5.29 5.96
CA GLN A 203 -19.07 -6.24 4.89
C GLN A 203 -17.90 -5.79 3.99
N GLU A 204 -17.80 -4.50 3.70
CA GLU A 204 -16.67 -3.95 2.94
C GLU A 204 -15.36 -4.04 3.74
N GLN A 205 -15.36 -3.70 5.03
CA GLN A 205 -14.19 -3.81 5.90
C GLN A 205 -13.71 -5.26 6.02
N THR A 206 -14.62 -6.21 6.24
CA THR A 206 -14.27 -7.64 6.31
C THR A 206 -13.70 -8.17 4.99
N GLN A 207 -14.27 -7.75 3.85
CA GLN A 207 -13.71 -8.09 2.53
C GLN A 207 -12.31 -7.49 2.33
N GLN A 208 -12.11 -6.23 2.71
CA GLN A 208 -10.79 -5.58 2.63
C GLN A 208 -9.76 -6.27 3.52
N GLN A 209 -10.12 -6.63 4.75
CA GLN A 209 -9.25 -7.38 5.66
C GLN A 209 -8.87 -8.75 5.08
N LEU A 210 -9.83 -9.45 4.49
CA LEU A 210 -9.59 -10.73 3.83
C LEU A 210 -8.63 -10.57 2.64
N LEU A 211 -8.83 -9.56 1.80
CA LEU A 211 -7.92 -9.23 0.70
C LEU A 211 -6.50 -8.92 1.19
N GLN A 212 -6.36 -8.07 2.21
CA GLN A 212 -5.07 -7.77 2.83
C GLN A 212 -4.41 -9.03 3.41
N GLY A 213 -5.21 -9.92 4.02
CA GLY A 213 -4.76 -11.22 4.50
C GLY A 213 -4.18 -12.09 3.39
N TRP A 214 -4.84 -12.14 2.23
CA TRP A 214 -4.33 -12.84 1.05
C TRP A 214 -3.07 -12.19 0.49
N GLU A 215 -3.04 -10.86 0.36
CA GLU A 215 -1.83 -10.14 -0.08
C GLU A 215 -0.64 -10.44 0.82
N ASN A 216 -0.83 -10.43 2.13
CA ASN A 216 0.22 -10.73 3.09
C ASN A 216 0.69 -12.19 2.99
N LEU A 217 -0.21 -13.15 2.72
CA LEU A 217 0.15 -14.55 2.43
C LEU A 217 1.06 -14.63 1.20
N PHE A 218 0.69 -14.00 0.09
CA PHE A 218 1.50 -14.03 -1.12
C PHE A 218 2.82 -13.28 -0.98
N ARG A 219 2.88 -12.21 -0.16
CA ARG A 219 4.13 -11.54 0.19
C ARG A 219 5.08 -12.45 0.98
N LYS A 220 4.55 -13.23 1.94
CA LYS A 220 5.35 -14.13 2.78
C LYS A 220 5.79 -15.39 2.03
N TYR A 221 4.92 -15.93 1.19
CA TYR A 221 5.14 -17.15 0.42
C TYR A 221 4.88 -16.90 -1.08
N PRO A 222 5.77 -16.18 -1.79
CA PRO A 222 5.58 -15.82 -3.20
C PRO A 222 5.42 -17.05 -4.10
N GLN A 223 6.07 -18.15 -3.73
CA GLN A 223 5.97 -19.46 -4.39
C GLN A 223 4.56 -20.07 -4.42
N LEU A 224 3.61 -19.55 -3.64
CA LEU A 224 2.20 -19.99 -3.68
C LEU A 224 1.46 -19.44 -4.90
N ALA A 225 1.85 -18.26 -5.39
CA ALA A 225 1.23 -17.66 -6.57
C ALA A 225 1.49 -18.51 -7.83
N ASP A 226 2.69 -19.07 -7.94
CA ASP A 226 3.09 -19.93 -9.07
C ASP A 226 2.38 -21.30 -9.06
N GLN A 227 1.80 -21.69 -7.93
CA GLN A 227 1.11 -22.97 -7.74
C GLN A 227 -0.40 -22.88 -7.95
N VAL A 228 -0.93 -21.71 -8.31
CA VAL A 228 -2.34 -21.55 -8.66
C VAL A 228 -2.54 -22.03 -10.10
N ASN A 229 -3.40 -23.02 -10.29
CA ASN A 229 -3.68 -23.55 -11.61
C ASN A 229 -4.37 -22.48 -12.48
N PRO A 230 -3.93 -22.28 -13.75
CA PRO A 230 -4.53 -21.29 -14.65
C PRO A 230 -5.98 -21.63 -15.05
N ASP A 231 -6.42 -22.87 -14.85
CA ASP A 231 -7.76 -23.37 -15.21
C ASP A 231 -8.85 -23.01 -14.19
N GLY A 232 -8.57 -22.13 -13.22
CA GLY A 232 -9.54 -21.70 -12.20
C GLY A 232 -9.87 -22.76 -11.15
N GLY A 233 -9.08 -23.84 -11.08
CA GLY A 233 -9.19 -24.86 -10.05
C GLY A 233 -8.67 -24.40 -8.69
N THR A 234 -9.15 -25.05 -7.62
CA THR A 234 -8.66 -24.83 -6.25
C THR A 234 -7.16 -25.09 -6.19
N ALA A 235 -6.38 -24.13 -5.67
CA ALA A 235 -4.93 -24.28 -5.60
C ALA A 235 -4.56 -25.49 -4.71
N PRO A 236 -3.50 -26.27 -5.03
CA PRO A 236 -3.14 -27.47 -4.27
C PRO A 236 -2.86 -27.21 -2.78
N TRP A 237 -2.37 -26.01 -2.47
CA TRP A 237 -2.08 -25.55 -1.12
C TRP A 237 -3.33 -25.05 -0.37
N LEU A 238 -4.43 -24.80 -1.08
CA LEU A 238 -5.69 -24.35 -0.51
C LEU A 238 -6.54 -25.59 -0.14
N THR A 239 -6.17 -26.23 0.97
CA THR A 239 -6.80 -27.47 1.43
C THR A 239 -8.19 -27.24 2.04
N PRO A 240 -9.04 -28.28 2.15
CA PRO A 240 -10.35 -28.16 2.80
C PRO A 240 -10.27 -27.72 4.27
N GLU A 241 -9.20 -28.11 4.98
CA GLU A 241 -8.97 -27.67 6.37
C GLU A 241 -8.66 -26.17 6.45
N MET A 242 -7.93 -25.64 5.46
CA MET A 242 -7.65 -24.22 5.37
C MET A 242 -8.93 -23.43 5.09
N HIS A 243 -9.79 -23.90 4.17
CA HIS A 243 -11.12 -23.31 3.93
C HIS A 243 -11.98 -23.29 5.19
N SER A 244 -12.04 -24.40 5.93
CA SER A 244 -12.79 -24.47 7.18
C SER A 244 -12.28 -23.50 8.26
N ARG A 245 -11.01 -23.10 8.20
CA ARG A 245 -10.45 -22.08 9.10
C ARG A 245 -10.78 -20.68 8.60
N LEU A 246 -10.71 -20.42 7.30
CA LEU A 246 -11.17 -19.16 6.71
C LEU A 246 -12.64 -18.89 7.03
N GLU A 247 -13.50 -19.90 6.94
CA GLU A 247 -14.93 -19.79 7.32
C GLU A 247 -15.15 -19.47 8.80
N ARG A 248 -14.19 -19.84 9.67
CA ARG A 248 -14.21 -19.51 11.09
C ARG A 248 -13.64 -18.11 11.39
N GLY A 249 -13.22 -17.36 10.36
CA GLY A 249 -12.66 -16.03 10.49
C GLY A 249 -11.18 -15.98 10.85
N TYR A 250 -10.41 -17.05 10.58
CA TYR A 250 -8.96 -17.00 10.71
C TYR A 250 -8.34 -16.24 9.53
N ASP A 251 -7.27 -15.48 9.79
CA ASP A 251 -6.49 -14.83 8.75
C ASP A 251 -5.92 -15.86 7.76
N PRO A 252 -5.89 -15.58 6.45
CA PRO A 252 -5.37 -16.52 5.44
C PRO A 252 -3.95 -17.01 5.72
N ILE A 253 -3.08 -16.14 6.25
CA ILE A 253 -1.71 -16.52 6.64
C ILE A 253 -1.72 -17.54 7.78
N ASP A 254 -2.43 -17.23 8.85
CA ASP A 254 -2.48 -18.08 10.03
C ASP A 254 -3.13 -19.43 9.70
N ALA A 255 -4.20 -19.41 8.90
CA ALA A 255 -4.85 -20.61 8.39
C ALA A 255 -3.86 -21.48 7.59
N TYR A 256 -3.06 -20.86 6.72
CA TYR A 256 -2.05 -21.57 5.94
C TYR A 256 -0.96 -22.17 6.82
N GLU A 257 -0.41 -21.38 7.76
CA GLU A 257 0.68 -21.82 8.64
C GLU A 257 0.27 -22.93 9.58
N LEU A 258 -0.96 -22.89 10.09
CA LEU A 258 -1.45 -23.94 10.98
C LEU A 258 -1.67 -25.27 10.26
N VAL A 259 -2.10 -25.23 9.00
CA VAL A 259 -2.31 -26.46 8.20
C VAL A 259 -0.99 -26.98 7.64
N HIS A 260 -0.11 -26.11 7.18
CA HIS A 260 1.16 -26.47 6.53
C HIS A 260 2.36 -26.42 7.49
N ARG A 261 2.11 -26.42 8.81
CA ARG A 261 3.16 -26.31 9.83
C ARG A 261 4.24 -27.37 9.65
N ASP A 262 3.83 -28.62 9.49
CA ASP A 262 4.77 -29.75 9.39
C ASP A 262 5.58 -29.70 8.09
N SER A 263 4.96 -29.29 6.97
CA SER A 263 5.66 -29.13 5.69
C SER A 263 6.64 -27.96 5.74
N LEU A 264 6.25 -26.82 6.32
CA LEU A 264 7.12 -25.65 6.48
C LEU A 264 8.34 -25.98 7.35
N VAL A 265 8.12 -26.63 8.50
CA VAL A 265 9.21 -27.07 9.39
C VAL A 265 10.11 -28.08 8.70
N ALA A 266 9.55 -29.01 7.90
CA ALA A 266 10.35 -29.96 7.14
C ALA A 266 11.21 -29.28 6.07
N GLU A 267 10.68 -28.27 5.38
CA GLU A 267 11.44 -27.48 4.39
C GLU A 267 12.54 -26.66 5.04
N GLU A 268 12.27 -26.00 6.17
CA GLU A 268 13.27 -25.26 6.94
C GLU A 268 14.40 -26.18 7.43
N ARG A 269 14.06 -27.38 7.93
CA ARG A 269 15.07 -28.39 8.29
C ARG A 269 15.92 -28.79 7.09
N LYS A 270 15.32 -29.06 5.93
CA LYS A 270 16.10 -29.36 4.72
C LYS A 270 17.00 -28.20 4.29
N ARG A 271 16.51 -26.96 4.34
CA ARG A 271 17.30 -25.76 3.97
C ARG A 271 18.46 -25.54 4.93
N THR A 272 18.24 -25.71 6.23
CA THR A 272 19.27 -25.59 7.27
C THR A 272 20.28 -26.73 7.20
N GLU A 273 19.85 -27.98 6.98
CA GLU A 273 20.75 -29.10 6.74
C GLU A 273 21.62 -28.87 5.50
N GLN A 274 21.04 -28.38 4.40
CA GLN A 274 21.78 -28.04 3.19
C GLN A 274 22.77 -26.90 3.42
N SER A 275 22.40 -25.85 4.16
CA SER A 275 23.30 -24.74 4.46
C SER A 275 24.45 -25.18 5.38
N VAL A 276 24.18 -26.01 6.38
CA VAL A 276 25.19 -26.62 7.25
C VAL A 276 26.13 -27.52 6.43
N LEU A 277 25.60 -28.35 5.53
CA LEU A 277 26.42 -29.18 4.64
C LEU A 277 27.29 -28.34 3.70
N ARG A 278 26.75 -27.24 3.13
CA ARG A 278 27.53 -26.29 2.31
C ARG A 278 28.65 -25.65 3.14
N ASN A 279 28.35 -25.19 4.35
CA ASN A 279 29.34 -24.60 5.25
C ASN A 279 30.41 -25.61 5.68
N GLN A 280 30.05 -26.86 5.97
CA GLN A 280 31.02 -27.91 6.26
C GLN A 280 31.92 -28.21 5.05
N ARG A 281 31.38 -28.22 3.82
CA ARG A 281 32.16 -28.40 2.59
C ARG A 281 33.10 -27.22 2.35
N LEU A 282 32.62 -25.99 2.53
CA LEU A 282 33.44 -24.77 2.44
C LEU A 282 34.56 -24.76 3.49
N ASN A 283 34.25 -25.07 4.75
CA ASN A 283 35.25 -25.15 5.82
C ASN A 283 36.28 -26.26 5.58
N LYS A 284 35.86 -27.41 5.03
CA LYS A 284 36.80 -28.48 4.61
C LYS A 284 37.69 -28.04 3.46
N ARG A 285 37.17 -27.31 2.46
CA ARG A 285 37.97 -26.75 1.36
C ARG A 285 38.93 -25.65 1.84
N ALA A 286 38.48 -24.75 2.69
CA ALA A 286 39.32 -23.70 3.29
C ALA A 286 40.45 -24.29 4.17
N ARG A 287 40.21 -25.41 4.86
CA ARG A 287 41.26 -26.16 5.57
C ARG A 287 42.25 -26.87 4.65
N VAL A 288 41.86 -27.20 3.43
CA VAL A 288 42.74 -27.79 2.41
C VAL A 288 43.59 -26.72 1.75
N GLU A 289 43.07 -25.50 1.55
CA GLU A 289 43.84 -24.37 1.01
C GLU A 289 44.81 -23.76 2.03
N THR A 290 44.46 -23.73 3.32
CA THR A 290 45.38 -23.30 4.39
C THR A 290 46.43 -24.36 4.76
N LYS A 291 46.22 -25.63 4.40
CA LYS A 291 47.29 -26.64 4.33
C LYS A 291 48.06 -26.49 3.02
N THR A 292 48.77 -25.38 2.90
CA THR A 292 49.90 -25.30 1.97
C THR A 292 50.91 -26.40 2.32
N PRO A 293 51.58 -27.01 1.32
CA PRO A 293 52.62 -28.03 1.53
C PRO A 293 53.93 -27.41 2.05
N ALA A 294 53.84 -26.46 2.97
CA ALA A 294 54.97 -25.87 3.69
C ALA A 294 55.22 -26.56 5.04
N ASP A 295 54.21 -27.24 5.61
CA ASP A 295 54.33 -28.01 6.87
C ASP A 295 54.71 -29.50 6.66
N LEU A 296 55.11 -29.87 5.43
CA LEU A 296 55.81 -31.12 5.15
C LEU A 296 57.27 -30.81 4.84
N GLU A 297 57.93 -30.04 5.71
CA GLU A 297 59.39 -30.08 5.74
C GLU A 297 59.81 -31.50 6.14
N PRO A 298 60.70 -32.17 5.37
CA PRO A 298 61.25 -33.44 5.81
C PRO A 298 62.10 -33.16 7.05
N GLU A 299 61.61 -33.56 8.23
CA GLU A 299 62.44 -33.64 9.43
C GLU A 299 63.70 -34.42 9.06
N VAL A 300 64.86 -33.79 9.26
CA VAL A 300 66.15 -34.44 9.02
C VAL A 300 66.25 -35.59 10.03
N PRO A 301 66.43 -36.84 9.59
CA PRO A 301 66.67 -37.96 10.50
C PRO A 301 67.80 -37.59 11.46
N GLN A 302 67.62 -37.81 12.77
CA GLN A 302 68.59 -37.41 13.79
C GLN A 302 70.00 -37.94 13.50
N GLU A 303 70.10 -39.13 12.90
CA GLU A 303 71.36 -39.75 12.47
C GLU A 303 72.15 -38.90 11.46
N LEU A 304 71.48 -38.21 10.53
CA LEU A 304 72.13 -37.34 9.56
C LEU A 304 72.53 -35.99 10.16
N ALA A 305 71.75 -35.49 11.12
CA ALA A 305 72.09 -34.27 11.86
C ALA A 305 73.33 -34.50 12.74
N ASP A 306 73.40 -35.64 13.43
CA ASP A 306 74.53 -36.03 14.28
C ASP A 306 75.79 -36.29 13.46
N ALA A 307 75.66 -36.93 12.29
CA ALA A 307 76.79 -37.13 11.38
C ALA A 307 77.37 -35.78 10.89
N PHE A 308 76.54 -34.82 10.51
CA PHE A 308 77.01 -33.49 10.10
C PHE A 308 77.69 -32.74 11.26
N SER A 309 77.15 -32.87 12.47
CA SER A 309 77.77 -32.32 13.68
C SER A 309 79.15 -32.92 13.98
N MET A 310 79.37 -34.22 13.70
CA MET A 310 80.67 -34.85 13.93
C MET A 310 81.77 -34.38 12.97
N PHE A 311 81.40 -33.81 11.83
CA PHE A 311 82.33 -33.30 10.81
C PHE A 311 82.42 -31.76 10.78
N ASP A 312 81.95 -31.07 11.83
CA ASP A 312 81.85 -29.60 11.89
C ASP A 312 81.11 -28.98 10.69
N LEU A 313 80.13 -29.71 10.14
CA LEU A 313 79.27 -29.24 9.07
C LEU A 313 77.93 -28.78 9.62
N ASP A 314 77.40 -27.71 9.04
CA ASP A 314 76.12 -27.12 9.45
C ASP A 314 74.96 -28.14 9.25
N PRO A 315 74.29 -28.58 10.33
CA PRO A 315 73.25 -29.61 10.28
C PRO A 315 72.03 -29.17 9.46
N SER A 316 71.83 -27.87 9.25
CA SER A 316 70.78 -27.36 8.37
C SER A 316 70.99 -27.73 6.89
N ARG A 317 72.25 -28.00 6.48
CA ARG A 317 72.59 -28.46 5.13
C ARG A 317 72.24 -29.93 4.89
N ALA A 318 72.05 -30.72 5.95
CA ALA A 318 71.64 -32.13 5.85
C ALA A 318 70.21 -32.28 5.28
N LYS A 319 69.38 -31.22 5.35
CA LYS A 319 68.06 -31.16 4.69
C LYS A 319 68.10 -31.48 3.19
N LYS A 320 69.22 -31.21 2.51
CA LYS A 320 69.38 -31.54 1.07
C LYS A 320 69.50 -33.04 0.81
N TYR A 321 69.98 -33.80 1.79
CA TYR A 321 70.28 -35.23 1.66
C TYR A 321 69.19 -36.14 2.25
N SER A 322 68.31 -35.60 3.10
CA SER A 322 67.17 -36.35 3.68
C SER A 322 66.16 -36.83 2.63
N LYS A 323 66.10 -36.18 1.46
CA LYS A 323 65.19 -36.55 0.36
C LYS A 323 65.54 -37.90 -0.30
N ASN A 324 66.77 -38.39 -0.14
CA ASN A 324 67.24 -39.64 -0.75
C ASN A 324 67.17 -40.87 0.18
N PHE A 325 66.74 -40.70 1.44
CA PHE A 325 66.71 -41.78 2.44
C PHE A 325 65.41 -42.58 2.49
N LYS A 326 64.38 -42.21 1.71
CA LYS A 326 63.17 -43.03 1.59
C LYS A 326 63.38 -44.09 0.51
N ARG A 327 63.62 -45.33 0.93
CA ARG A 327 63.46 -46.54 0.11
C ARG A 327 62.46 -47.47 0.76
#